data_AF-A0A521YU30-F1
#
_entry.id   AF-A0A521YU30-F1
#
_cell.length_a   1.000
_cell.length_b   1.000
_cell.length_c   1.000
_cell.angle_alpha   90.00
_cell.angle_beta   90.00
_cell.angle_gamma   90.00
#
_symmetry.space_group_name_H-M   'P 1'
#
loop_
_entity.id
_entity.type
_entity.pdbx_description
1 polymer ?
#
loop_
_entity_poly.entity_id
_entity_poly.type
_entity_poly.pdbx_seq_one_letter_code
_entity_poly.pdbx_strand_id
1 'polypeptide(L)'
;MLGGLDFRSLRALFALETQRNGIGVVDSVAALKAMAKPSGKATYLVRGFATAGDGGGGFYWWDSADATADDGGTIIQLDAGGVGRFKKLF
;
A
#
# COMPACT_ATOMS: atom_id res chain seq x y z
N MET A 1 22.26 33.15 20.24
CA MET A 1 21.09 32.33 20.58
C MET A 1 20.68 31.59 19.32
N LEU A 2 21.25 30.41 19.08
CA LEU A 2 20.85 29.51 18.01
C LEU A 2 20.54 28.17 18.68
N GLY A 3 19.25 27.91 18.90
CA GLY A 3 18.76 26.68 19.50
C GLY A 3 19.06 25.52 18.56
N GLY A 4 19.82 24.54 19.06
CA GLY A 4 20.24 23.38 18.31
C GLY A 4 19.04 22.55 17.86
N LEU A 5 18.93 22.36 16.54
CA LEU A 5 18.19 21.23 16.00
C LEU A 5 19.06 19.99 16.25
N ASP A 6 18.62 19.11 17.16
CA ASP A 6 19.33 17.85 17.38
C ASP A 6 19.06 16.85 16.23
N PHE A 7 19.97 15.91 16.03
CA PHE A 7 19.82 14.87 14.99
C PHE A 7 18.61 13.94 15.23
N ARG A 8 18.01 13.97 16.43
CA ARG A 8 16.78 13.25 16.76
C ARG A 8 15.55 13.97 16.19
N SER A 9 15.61 15.30 16.07
CA SER A 9 14.62 16.18 15.47
C SER A 9 14.69 16.16 13.94
N LEU A 10 15.88 15.90 13.37
CA LEU A 10 16.04 15.65 11.93
C LEU A 10 15.39 14.31 11.49
N ARG A 11 15.32 13.31 12.39
CA ARG A 11 14.63 12.04 12.12
C ARG A 11 13.11 12.14 12.19
N ALA A 12 12.55 13.10 12.91
CA ALA A 12 11.11 13.38 12.86
C ALA A 12 10.72 14.11 11.57
N LEU A 13 11.59 15.00 11.07
CA LEU A 13 11.41 15.66 9.77
C LEU A 13 11.57 14.67 8.60
N PHE A 14 12.49 13.69 8.72
CA PHE A 14 12.66 12.61 7.73
C PHE A 14 11.66 11.45 7.89
N ALA A 15 11.04 11.28 9.07
CA ALA A 15 9.93 10.34 9.26
C ALA A 15 8.64 10.79 8.54
N LEU A 16 8.55 12.09 8.22
CA LEU A 16 7.54 12.63 7.30
C LEU A 16 7.99 12.53 5.82
N GLU A 17 9.15 11.94 5.53
CA GLU A 17 9.71 11.79 4.19
C GLU A 17 9.65 10.33 3.70
N THR A 18 8.57 9.63 4.02
CA THR A 18 8.09 8.52 3.17
C THR A 18 6.56 8.51 3.12
N GLN A 19 5.97 9.66 2.83
CA GLN A 19 4.86 9.62 1.88
C GLN A 19 5.50 9.71 0.50
N ARG A 20 6.10 8.60 0.03
CA ARG A 20 6.38 8.48 -1.40
C ARG A 20 5.02 8.57 -2.06
N ASN A 21 4.68 9.76 -2.56
CA ASN A 21 3.56 9.96 -3.46
C ASN A 21 3.96 9.29 -4.79
N GLY A 22 3.98 7.97 -4.77
CA GLY A 22 4.61 7.11 -5.75
C GLY A 22 3.98 5.73 -5.70
N ILE A 23 4.16 4.96 -6.76
CA ILE A 23 3.55 3.64 -6.91
C ILE A 23 4.42 2.64 -6.15
N GLY A 24 3.83 1.94 -5.17
CA GLY A 24 4.48 0.78 -4.54
C GLY A 24 4.48 -0.42 -5.49
N VAL A 25 5.43 -1.35 -5.35
CA VAL A 25 5.48 -2.56 -6.18
C VAL A 25 5.52 -3.79 -5.27
N VAL A 26 4.68 -4.78 -5.56
CA VAL A 26 4.62 -6.06 -4.85
C VAL A 26 4.53 -7.22 -5.85
N ASP A 27 4.94 -8.40 -5.41
CA ASP A 27 5.16 -9.53 -6.32
C ASP A 27 3.90 -10.33 -6.62
N SER A 28 2.95 -10.34 -5.69
CA SER A 28 1.73 -11.13 -5.78
C SER A 28 0.55 -10.49 -5.06
N VAL A 29 -0.66 -10.96 -5.34
CA VAL A 29 -1.86 -10.56 -4.60
C VAL A 29 -1.74 -10.95 -3.13
N ALA A 30 -1.17 -12.11 -2.82
CA ALA A 30 -0.92 -12.52 -1.44
C ALA A 30 -0.01 -11.53 -0.70
N ALA A 31 1.05 -11.04 -1.36
CA ALA A 31 1.91 -10.00 -0.78
C ALA A 31 1.15 -8.68 -0.55
N LEU A 32 0.21 -8.33 -1.45
CA LEU A 32 -0.66 -7.16 -1.28
C LEU A 32 -1.61 -7.31 -0.06
N LYS A 33 -2.15 -8.51 0.17
CA LYS A 33 -3.04 -8.81 1.31
C LYS A 33 -2.34 -8.73 2.67
N ALA A 34 -1.06 -9.13 2.70
CA ALA A 34 -0.26 -9.13 3.92
C ALA A 34 0.24 -7.74 4.35
N MET A 35 -0.07 -6.69 3.58
CA MET A 35 0.41 -5.34 3.89
C MET A 35 -0.27 -4.72 5.11
N ALA A 36 0.45 -3.83 5.79
CA ALA A 36 -0.16 -2.93 6.77
C ALA A 36 -1.13 -1.97 6.07
N LYS A 37 -2.18 -1.53 6.79
CA LYS A 37 -3.16 -0.57 6.30
C LYS A 37 -2.46 0.70 5.79
N PRO A 38 -2.61 1.07 4.51
CA PRO A 38 -2.04 2.30 3.97
C PRO A 38 -2.59 3.54 4.69
N SER A 39 -1.71 4.49 5.00
CA SER A 39 -2.04 5.75 5.71
C SER A 39 -2.56 6.87 4.79
N GLY A 40 -2.96 6.56 3.55
CA GLY A 40 -3.46 7.52 2.57
C GLY A 40 -3.90 6.85 1.27
N LYS A 41 -4.15 7.65 0.23
CA LYS A 41 -4.40 7.14 -1.13
C LYS A 41 -3.10 6.56 -1.68
N ALA A 42 -3.02 5.24 -1.80
CA ALA A 42 -1.84 4.55 -2.29
C ALA A 42 -2.19 3.68 -3.49
N THR A 43 -1.32 3.66 -4.49
CA THR A 43 -1.42 2.78 -5.65
C THR A 43 -0.25 1.80 -5.65
N TYR A 44 -0.55 0.53 -5.89
CA TYR A 44 0.43 -0.55 -5.95
C TYR A 44 0.38 -1.25 -7.30
N LEU A 45 1.54 -1.49 -7.91
CA LEU A 45 1.70 -2.41 -9.01
C LEU A 45 1.97 -3.81 -8.45
N VAL A 46 1.11 -4.75 -8.81
CA VAL A 46 1.27 -6.17 -8.52
C VAL A 46 1.87 -6.85 -9.76
N ARG A 47 3.05 -7.47 -9.62
CA ARG A 47 3.81 -8.06 -10.74
C ARG A 47 3.24 -9.37 -11.30
N GLY A 48 2.35 -10.03 -10.57
CA GLY A 48 1.65 -11.25 -10.98
C GLY A 48 0.59 -11.66 -9.95
N PHE A 49 -0.26 -12.62 -10.26
CA PHE A 49 -1.33 -13.06 -9.37
C PHE A 49 -0.78 -13.83 -8.16
N ALA A 50 -0.09 -14.95 -8.40
CA ALA A 50 0.48 -15.81 -7.36
C ALA A 50 1.98 -15.56 -7.18
N THR A 51 2.70 -15.32 -8.27
CA THR A 51 4.15 -15.08 -8.31
C THR A 51 4.48 -14.00 -9.32
N ALA A 52 5.61 -13.31 -9.17
CA ALA A 52 5.97 -12.24 -10.10
C ALA A 52 6.11 -12.78 -11.55
N GLY A 53 5.41 -12.15 -12.50
CA GLY A 53 5.51 -12.48 -13.93
C GLY A 53 4.58 -13.60 -14.42
N ASP A 54 3.73 -14.18 -13.57
CA ASP A 54 2.75 -15.19 -13.99
C ASP A 54 1.50 -14.62 -14.70
N GLY A 55 1.43 -13.30 -14.84
CA GLY A 55 0.26 -12.61 -15.39
C GLY A 55 -0.81 -12.37 -14.32
N GLY A 56 -1.95 -11.79 -14.69
CA GLY A 56 -3.06 -11.55 -13.75
C GLY A 56 -2.83 -10.48 -12.67
N GLY A 57 -1.61 -9.94 -12.55
CA GLY A 57 -1.30 -8.74 -11.77
C GLY A 57 -1.97 -7.46 -12.32
N GLY A 58 -1.46 -6.30 -11.93
CA GLY A 58 -2.00 -5.00 -12.37
C GLY A 58 -1.83 -3.91 -11.32
N PHE A 59 -2.43 -2.74 -11.59
CA PHE A 59 -2.44 -1.65 -10.62
C PHE A 59 -3.67 -1.76 -9.72
N TYR A 60 -3.42 -1.58 -8.42
CA TYR A 60 -4.42 -1.58 -7.38
C TYR A 60 -4.35 -0.28 -6.62
N TRP A 61 -5.48 0.40 -6.44
CA TRP A 61 -5.56 1.59 -5.60
C TRP A 61 -6.28 1.29 -4.29
N TRP A 62 -5.84 1.94 -3.22
CA TRP A 62 -6.42 1.79 -1.89
C TRP A 62 -7.64 2.70 -1.72
N ASP A 63 -8.80 2.10 -1.47
CA ASP A 63 -10.03 2.75 -1.02
C ASP A 63 -10.19 2.50 0.48
N SER A 64 -9.96 3.53 1.31
CA SER A 64 -10.02 3.39 2.76
C SER A 64 -11.44 3.27 3.33
N ALA A 65 -12.47 3.55 2.53
CA ALA A 65 -13.88 3.55 2.96
C ALA A 65 -14.63 2.28 2.50
N ASP A 66 -14.04 1.49 1.60
CA ASP A 66 -14.66 0.30 1.03
C ASP A 66 -14.73 -0.86 2.04
N ALA A 67 -15.88 -1.54 2.08
CA ALA A 67 -16.16 -2.69 2.93
C ALA A 67 -16.68 -3.91 2.16
N THR A 68 -16.67 -3.88 0.82
CA THR A 68 -17.08 -4.99 -0.05
C THR A 68 -16.28 -6.26 0.28
N ALA A 69 -16.88 -7.44 0.12
CA ALA A 69 -16.15 -8.69 0.38
C ALA A 69 -14.96 -8.85 -0.58
N ASP A 70 -13.91 -9.52 -0.11
CA ASP A 70 -12.80 -9.94 -0.95
C ASP A 70 -13.27 -10.92 -2.04
N ASP A 71 -12.89 -10.68 -3.30
CA ASP A 71 -13.22 -11.54 -4.44
C ASP A 71 -12.02 -12.35 -4.96
N GLY A 72 -10.86 -12.20 -4.31
CA GLY A 72 -9.62 -12.88 -4.64
C GLY A 72 -8.87 -12.31 -5.84
N GLY A 73 -9.36 -11.28 -6.52
CA GLY A 73 -8.76 -10.76 -7.75
C GLY A 73 -8.86 -9.24 -7.93
N THR A 74 -10.07 -8.69 -8.00
CA THR A 74 -10.31 -7.26 -8.28
C THR A 74 -10.56 -6.42 -7.04
N ILE A 75 -11.11 -7.01 -5.99
CA ILE A 75 -11.35 -6.41 -4.67
C ILE A 75 -10.60 -7.24 -3.67
N ILE A 76 -9.52 -6.68 -3.13
CA ILE A 76 -8.61 -7.38 -2.23
C ILE A 76 -8.72 -6.76 -0.84
N GLN A 77 -9.06 -7.58 0.14
CA GLN A 77 -9.07 -7.22 1.55
C GLN A 77 -7.71 -7.54 2.18
N LEU A 78 -7.27 -6.68 3.10
CA LEU A 78 -6.09 -6.97 3.93
C LEU A 78 -6.37 -8.15 4.87
N ASP A 79 -5.35 -8.96 5.13
CA ASP A 79 -5.47 -10.10 6.06
C ASP A 79 -5.79 -9.66 7.49
N ALA A 80 -5.38 -8.44 7.86
CA ALA A 80 -5.74 -7.80 9.13
C ALA A 80 -7.25 -7.51 9.27
N GLY A 81 -8.00 -7.56 8.16
CA GLY A 81 -9.44 -7.29 8.13
C GLY A 81 -9.80 -5.81 8.27
N GLY A 82 -11.08 -5.56 8.58
CA GLY A 82 -11.63 -4.22 8.77
C GLY A 82 -12.04 -3.50 7.47
N VAL A 83 -12.14 -2.16 7.56
CA VAL A 83 -12.54 -1.29 6.45
C VAL A 83 -11.31 -0.86 5.63
N GLY A 84 -11.48 -1.00 4.32
CA GLY A 84 -10.57 -0.57 3.27
C GLY A 84 -10.24 -1.71 2.30
N ARG A 85 -10.23 -1.43 0.99
CA ARG A 85 -9.95 -2.41 -0.08
C ARG A 85 -8.92 -1.89 -1.06
N PHE A 86 -8.09 -2.79 -1.55
CA PHE A 86 -7.38 -2.58 -2.79
C PHE A 86 -8.28 -2.93 -3.96
N LYS A 87 -8.43 -2.01 -4.91
CA LYS A 87 -9.29 -2.15 -6.07
C LYS A 87 -8.45 -2.11 -7.34
N LYS A 88 -8.60 -3.12 -8.18
CA LYS A 88 -7.90 -3.20 -9.46
C LYS A 88 -8.39 -2.09 -10.40
N LEU A 89 -7.47 -1.39 -11.08
CA LEU A 89 -7.83 -0.30 -11.99
C LEU A 89 -8.38 -0.80 -13.34
N PHE A 90 -7.84 -1.90 -13.85
CA PHE A 90 -8.17 -2.49 -15.15
C PHE A 90 -7.81 -3.98 -15.19
#